data_AF-A0A3N5QD16-F1
#
_entry.id   AF-A0A3N5QD16-F1
#
_cell.length_a   1.000
_cell.length_b   1.000
_cell.length_c   1.000
_cell.angle_alpha   90.00
_cell.angle_beta   90.00
_cell.angle_gamma   90.00
#
_symmetry.space_group_name_H-M   'P 1'
#
loop_
_entity.id
_entity.type
_entity.pdbx_description
1 polymer ?
#
loop_
_entity_poly.entity_id
_entity_poly.type
_entity_poly.pdbx_seq_one_letter_code
_entity_poly.pdbx_strand_id
1 'polypeptide(L)'
;AVTGELVWTHLRTYPQDISMSEAYPRHRGVSIYGDVIYFGTADSFLVALDARTGAKLWEVETGDYRTGEGHAHPPLIADGKVFIGTTGGDFAARGKFEAYDAANGTRLWTLYTVPRKGEPGFETWTENRQWPPLGGAAWNTASYDPELKLVYFSTGQPTPWTTASRGPGDSLYTNTVIAAEADTGKIRWHFQLVPRDEWDRSGYEAMLVDLVIDGAPRKALITTGKIGWGVVLGRVTGEFLHAFRTAYDNTITGWSEQGRPIFDPRTLPRPEDVDSGKVFEICPHIHGARNLQAPSYSPQTGFYYLGVNNSCMNAQVVTPVFRPGQGLTGVTYTASLAPGYDYVGEFVAFDPVSGERAWTYRPESGAPMTASALATAGGLVFGGTADRQFFALNSDTGELLWQTRLNGDVSGAPVSYQLDGKQYIAVASGGRAAPTTTLGRLVGVDVPQGSGVMWVFALPDDEPRLVPRPTRRDRPSRSLADGVFTANQAAQGKQLFAQECSMCHQPVNYTGANFNAKWGEGTLGDVYQDVSLSMPPANAGGLTPATYASIVAFFASESGYPTGNEALPGDAAQLRSIAIGGSLPAR
;
A
#
# COMPACT_ATOMS: atom_id res chain seq x y z
N ALA A 1 -10.86 5.36 18.58
CA ALA A 1 -11.75 4.29 18.08
C ALA A 1 -13.22 4.62 18.29
N VAL A 2 -13.67 4.92 19.52
CA VAL A 2 -15.09 5.21 19.84
C VAL A 2 -15.69 6.36 19.01
N THR A 3 -14.98 7.48 18.89
CA THR A 3 -15.52 8.71 18.27
C THR A 3 -15.12 8.89 16.81
N GLY A 4 -14.13 8.14 16.33
CA GLY A 4 -13.49 8.39 15.03
C GLY A 4 -12.67 9.69 14.98
N GLU A 5 -12.54 10.43 16.08
CA GLU A 5 -11.78 11.67 16.14
C GLU A 5 -10.27 11.42 16.05
N LEU A 6 -9.59 12.33 15.37
CA LEU A 6 -8.15 12.37 15.28
C LEU A 6 -7.55 12.67 16.66
N VAL A 7 -6.70 11.78 17.16
CA VAL A 7 -6.01 11.96 18.45
C VAL A 7 -4.74 12.80 18.27
N TRP A 8 -3.90 12.45 17.30
CA TRP A 8 -2.68 13.16 16.96
C TRP A 8 -2.30 12.88 15.50
N THR A 9 -1.46 13.74 14.93
CA THR A 9 -0.85 13.57 13.61
C THR A 9 0.65 13.76 13.73
N HIS A 10 1.42 12.84 13.15
CA HIS A 10 2.85 13.02 12.93
C HIS A 10 3.08 13.47 11.48
N LEU A 11 3.68 14.65 11.29
CA LEU A 11 4.01 15.18 9.97
C LEU A 11 5.53 15.11 9.75
N ARG A 12 5.93 14.53 8.61
CA ARG A 12 7.33 14.47 8.17
C ARG A 12 7.52 15.32 6.92
N THR A 13 8.48 16.22 6.97
CA THR A 13 8.92 16.99 5.80
C THR A 13 9.99 16.21 5.05
N TYR A 14 9.78 15.97 3.77
CA TYR A 14 10.75 15.31 2.91
C TYR A 14 11.61 16.32 2.14
N PRO A 15 12.85 15.95 1.77
CA PRO A 15 13.66 16.70 0.82
C PRO A 15 12.94 16.91 -0.52
N GLN A 16 13.28 17.98 -1.25
CA GLN A 16 12.67 18.26 -2.57
C GLN A 16 12.95 17.17 -3.60
N ASP A 17 14.05 16.45 -3.45
CA ASP A 17 14.51 15.38 -4.34
C ASP A 17 14.09 13.98 -3.86
N ILE A 18 13.09 13.88 -2.96
CA ILE A 18 12.60 12.63 -2.41
C ILE A 18 12.09 11.63 -3.47
N SER A 19 11.75 12.10 -4.67
CA SER A 19 11.42 11.25 -5.81
C SER A 19 12.56 10.33 -6.26
N MET A 20 13.79 10.55 -5.75
CA MET A 20 14.87 9.58 -5.92
C MET A 20 14.63 8.27 -5.17
N SER A 21 13.84 8.29 -4.09
CA SER A 21 13.43 7.07 -3.41
C SER A 21 12.29 6.38 -4.16
N GLU A 22 12.40 5.06 -4.34
CA GLU A 22 11.28 4.25 -4.85
C GLU A 22 10.09 4.21 -3.88
N ALA A 23 10.32 4.45 -2.59
CA ALA A 23 9.26 4.41 -1.58
C ALA A 23 8.27 5.57 -1.72
N TYR A 24 8.65 6.71 -2.29
CA TYR A 24 7.77 7.87 -2.40
C TYR A 24 6.73 7.70 -3.54
N PRO A 25 5.45 8.11 -3.37
CA PRO A 25 4.79 8.65 -2.17
C PRO A 25 3.98 7.59 -1.40
N ARG A 26 4.50 6.36 -1.29
CA ARG A 26 3.76 5.18 -0.81
C ARG A 26 4.01 4.93 0.67
N HIS A 27 2.99 4.44 1.37
CA HIS A 27 3.11 3.96 2.74
C HIS A 27 2.02 2.92 3.03
N ARG A 28 2.36 1.77 3.61
CA ARG A 28 1.42 0.64 3.80
C ARG A 28 0.95 0.40 5.22
N GLY A 29 1.50 1.10 6.20
CA GLY A 29 1.08 0.95 7.58
C GLY A 29 2.22 1.14 8.56
N VAL A 30 1.89 0.97 9.82
CA VAL A 30 2.82 1.07 10.95
C VAL A 30 2.73 -0.21 11.77
N SER A 31 3.68 -0.40 12.68
CA SER A 31 3.63 -1.50 13.63
C SER A 31 3.62 -0.99 15.06
N ILE A 32 3.03 -1.76 15.96
CA ILE A 32 2.91 -1.41 17.38
C ILE A 32 3.64 -2.45 18.24
N TYR A 33 4.39 -1.98 19.23
CA TYR A 33 5.00 -2.83 20.25
C TYR A 33 5.05 -2.09 21.59
N GLY A 34 4.34 -2.62 22.59
CA GLY A 34 4.05 -1.90 23.83
C GLY A 34 3.27 -0.61 23.55
N ASP A 35 3.74 0.50 24.10
CA ASP A 35 3.18 1.85 23.89
C ASP A 35 3.86 2.62 22.75
N VAL A 36 4.52 1.93 21.80
CA VAL A 36 5.34 2.55 20.75
C VAL A 36 4.86 2.16 19.34
N ILE A 37 4.77 3.15 18.45
CA ILE A 37 4.51 2.99 17.02
C ILE A 37 5.82 3.07 16.24
N TYR A 38 6.05 2.13 15.33
CA TYR A 38 7.24 2.05 14.48
C TYR A 38 6.86 2.09 13.02
N PHE A 39 7.61 2.86 12.22
CA PHE A 39 7.44 2.89 10.77
C PHE A 39 8.73 3.33 10.08
N GLY A 40 8.92 2.85 8.85
CA GLY A 40 9.97 3.31 7.98
C GLY A 40 9.50 4.47 7.09
N THR A 41 10.43 5.32 6.66
CA THR A 41 10.15 6.51 5.84
C THR A 41 10.76 6.42 4.45
N ALA A 42 10.24 7.22 3.51
CA ALA A 42 10.74 7.24 2.14
C ALA A 42 12.18 7.78 2.02
N ASP A 43 12.61 8.62 2.96
CA ASP A 43 13.99 9.13 3.03
C ASP A 43 14.93 8.21 3.83
N SER A 44 14.59 6.93 3.96
CA SER A 44 15.43 5.88 4.55
C SER A 44 15.68 6.02 6.05
N PHE A 45 14.67 6.43 6.84
CA PHE A 45 14.72 6.37 8.31
C PHE A 45 13.79 5.28 8.87
N LEU A 46 14.15 4.78 10.05
CA LEU A 46 13.26 4.05 10.95
C LEU A 46 12.91 4.96 12.12
N VAL A 47 11.61 5.14 12.37
CA VAL A 47 11.08 6.09 13.36
C VAL A 47 10.26 5.35 14.41
N ALA A 48 10.44 5.73 15.67
CA ALA A 48 9.61 5.29 16.79
C ALA A 48 8.90 6.48 17.45
N LEU A 49 7.59 6.35 17.65
CA LEU A 49 6.73 7.36 18.26
C LEU A 49 6.01 6.80 19.49
N ASP A 50 5.78 7.64 20.48
CA ASP A 50 4.84 7.34 21.56
C ASP A 50 3.42 7.19 20.99
N ALA A 51 2.77 6.05 21.23
CA ALA A 51 1.47 5.73 20.61
C ALA A 51 0.33 6.64 21.08
N ARG A 52 0.46 7.29 22.25
CA ARG A 52 -0.59 8.11 22.85
C ARG A 52 -0.52 9.57 22.42
N THR A 53 0.69 10.06 22.19
CA THR A 53 0.97 11.48 21.94
C THR A 53 1.49 11.77 20.53
N GLY A 54 2.01 10.77 19.82
CA GLY A 54 2.68 10.93 18.52
C GLY A 54 4.08 11.56 18.62
N ALA A 55 4.60 11.77 19.83
CA ALA A 55 5.92 12.34 20.04
C ALA A 55 7.02 11.36 19.59
N LYS A 56 8.04 11.86 18.88
CA LYS A 56 9.19 11.06 18.46
C LYS A 56 10.01 10.64 19.67
N LEU A 57 10.17 9.32 19.85
CA LEU A 57 11.03 8.74 20.88
C LEU A 57 12.47 8.62 20.36
N TRP A 58 12.62 8.08 19.16
CA TRP A 58 13.90 7.99 18.45
C TRP A 58 13.67 7.88 16.94
N GLU A 59 14.70 8.22 16.16
CA GLU A 59 14.79 7.88 14.74
C GLU A 59 16.24 7.54 14.40
N VAL A 60 16.43 6.65 13.43
CA VAL A 60 17.75 6.27 12.93
C VAL A 60 17.78 6.20 11.42
N GLU A 61 18.89 6.63 10.83
CA GLU A 61 19.13 6.49 9.39
C GLU A 61 19.44 5.02 9.08
N THR A 62 18.78 4.48 8.06
CA THR A 62 18.91 3.08 7.64
C THR A 62 19.65 2.94 6.30
N GLY A 63 19.76 4.02 5.52
CA GLY A 63 20.38 4.02 4.20
C GLY A 63 20.29 5.37 3.50
N ASP A 64 20.68 5.42 2.23
CA ASP A 64 20.67 6.64 1.42
C ASP A 64 19.53 6.59 0.40
N TYR A 65 18.50 7.43 0.57
CA TYR A 65 17.36 7.45 -0.35
C TYR A 65 17.73 7.88 -1.79
N ARG A 66 18.89 8.52 -1.97
CA ARG A 66 19.39 8.96 -3.29
C ARG A 66 19.84 7.78 -4.16
N THR A 67 20.06 6.62 -3.55
CA THR A 67 20.35 5.36 -4.27
C THR A 67 19.09 4.56 -4.60
N GLY A 68 17.89 5.14 -4.45
CA GLY A 68 16.62 4.45 -4.66
C GLY A 68 16.01 3.82 -3.41
N GLU A 69 16.81 3.69 -2.33
CA GLU A 69 16.38 3.07 -1.08
C GLU A 69 15.27 3.88 -0.38
N GLY A 70 14.54 3.20 0.49
CA GLY A 70 13.50 3.79 1.32
C GLY A 70 12.63 2.70 1.96
N HIS A 71 11.58 3.14 2.64
CA HIS A 71 10.63 2.25 3.29
C HIS A 71 9.20 2.63 2.96
N ALA A 72 8.43 1.63 2.55
CA ALA A 72 6.98 1.76 2.31
C ALA A 72 6.17 0.64 2.99
N HIS A 73 6.81 -0.33 3.65
CA HIS A 73 6.15 -1.38 4.45
C HIS A 73 6.29 -1.09 5.94
N PRO A 74 5.34 -1.57 6.77
CA PRO A 74 5.57 -1.63 8.20
C PRO A 74 6.65 -2.68 8.54
N PRO A 75 7.52 -2.40 9.53
CA PRO A 75 8.46 -3.39 10.04
C PRO A 75 7.75 -4.50 10.82
N LEU A 76 8.37 -5.67 10.96
CA LEU A 76 7.94 -6.66 11.95
C LEU A 76 8.63 -6.37 13.29
N ILE A 77 7.89 -6.39 14.40
CA ILE A 77 8.49 -6.28 15.74
C ILE A 77 8.30 -7.60 16.46
N ALA A 78 9.39 -8.25 16.81
CA ALA A 78 9.36 -9.48 17.58
C ALA A 78 10.60 -9.58 18.47
N ASP A 79 10.43 -10.13 19.67
CA ASP A 79 11.54 -10.43 20.59
C ASP A 79 12.43 -9.21 20.91
N GLY A 80 11.78 -8.05 21.08
CA GLY A 80 12.45 -6.76 21.36
C GLY A 80 13.18 -6.15 20.16
N LYS A 81 12.97 -6.66 18.94
CA LYS A 81 13.69 -6.25 17.73
C LYS A 81 12.73 -5.76 16.65
N VAL A 82 13.13 -4.72 15.94
CA VAL A 82 12.47 -4.23 14.74
C VAL A 82 13.18 -4.81 13.52
N PHE A 83 12.49 -5.66 12.76
CA PHE A 83 12.97 -6.25 11.52
C PHE A 83 12.38 -5.51 10.32
N ILE A 84 13.24 -5.02 9.43
CA ILE A 84 12.82 -4.24 8.27
C ILE A 84 13.76 -4.49 7.08
N GLY A 85 13.19 -4.59 5.88
CA GLY A 85 13.97 -4.58 4.64
C GLY A 85 13.95 -3.20 4.01
N THR A 86 14.22 -3.11 2.71
CA THR A 86 14.16 -1.83 1.98
C THR A 86 13.31 -1.96 0.71
N THR A 87 12.86 -0.83 0.18
CA THR A 87 12.52 -0.66 -1.23
C THR A 87 13.79 -0.31 -2.03
N GLY A 88 13.65 0.00 -3.32
CA GLY A 88 14.74 0.46 -4.20
C GLY A 88 15.22 -0.61 -5.17
N GLY A 89 14.60 -1.79 -5.19
CA GLY A 89 15.02 -2.91 -6.04
C GLY A 89 15.05 -2.48 -7.51
N ASP A 90 13.99 -1.83 -7.99
CA ASP A 90 13.94 -1.31 -9.36
C ASP A 90 14.89 -0.13 -9.58
N PHE A 91 15.21 0.63 -8.54
CA PHE A 91 15.96 1.88 -8.60
C PHE A 91 17.45 1.66 -8.35
N ALA A 92 17.96 0.47 -8.69
CA ALA A 92 19.37 0.10 -8.60
C ALA A 92 19.94 0.13 -7.16
N ALA A 93 19.09 -0.06 -6.14
CA ALA A 93 19.55 -0.27 -4.78
C ALA A 93 20.11 -1.69 -4.58
N ARG A 94 21.00 -1.84 -3.60
CA ARG A 94 21.46 -3.15 -3.14
C ARG A 94 20.55 -3.63 -2.01
N GLY A 95 19.80 -4.70 -2.25
CA GLY A 95 18.88 -5.27 -1.27
C GLY A 95 19.57 -5.63 0.05
N LYS A 96 18.87 -5.31 1.14
CA LYS A 96 19.24 -5.66 2.52
C LYS A 96 18.01 -5.90 3.38
N PHE A 97 18.24 -6.58 4.50
CA PHE A 97 17.30 -6.81 5.58
C PHE A 97 18.04 -6.61 6.91
N GLU A 98 17.43 -5.92 7.85
CA GLU A 98 18.12 -5.44 9.05
C GLU A 98 17.28 -5.68 10.30
N ALA A 99 17.97 -5.77 11.44
CA ALA A 99 17.35 -5.75 12.75
C ALA A 99 17.88 -4.58 13.59
N TYR A 100 16.97 -3.95 14.32
CA TYR A 100 17.25 -2.86 15.25
C TYR A 100 16.68 -3.19 16.62
N ASP A 101 17.33 -2.73 17.68
CA ASP A 101 16.79 -2.77 19.04
C ASP A 101 15.53 -1.87 19.13
N ALA A 102 14.40 -2.43 19.55
CA ALA A 102 13.14 -1.67 19.59
C ALA A 102 13.15 -0.53 20.61
N ALA A 103 13.94 -0.65 21.69
CA ALA A 103 13.96 0.36 22.75
C ALA A 103 14.71 1.63 22.33
N ASN A 104 15.77 1.51 21.52
CA ASN A 104 16.67 2.64 21.24
C ASN A 104 17.08 2.82 19.77
N GLY A 105 16.65 1.94 18.86
CA GLY A 105 16.97 2.02 17.44
C GLY A 105 18.40 1.61 17.09
N THR A 106 19.17 1.03 18.01
CA THR A 106 20.53 0.53 17.70
C THR A 106 20.45 -0.60 16.69
N ARG A 107 21.17 -0.48 15.56
CA ARG A 107 21.25 -1.55 14.58
C ARG A 107 22.01 -2.75 15.17
N LEU A 108 21.36 -3.91 15.18
CA LEU A 108 21.89 -5.17 15.71
C LEU A 108 22.66 -5.93 14.62
N TRP A 109 22.08 -6.02 13.41
CA TRP A 109 22.71 -6.68 12.28
C TRP A 109 22.13 -6.22 10.94
N THR A 110 22.89 -6.45 9.87
CA THR A 110 22.49 -6.26 8.47
C THR A 110 22.79 -7.54 7.69
N LEU A 111 21.78 -8.08 7.01
CA LEU A 111 21.89 -9.12 6.00
C LEU A 111 21.74 -8.48 4.63
N TYR A 112 22.76 -8.57 3.77
CA TYR A 112 22.63 -8.19 2.35
C TYR A 112 22.06 -9.36 1.55
N THR A 113 20.98 -9.12 0.82
CA THR A 113 20.29 -10.13 0.01
C THR A 113 20.88 -10.25 -1.39
N VAL A 114 21.71 -9.27 -1.76
CA VAL A 114 22.48 -9.26 -3.01
C VAL A 114 23.98 -9.25 -2.66
N PRO A 115 24.73 -10.28 -3.08
CA PRO A 115 26.11 -10.48 -2.67
C PRO A 115 27.08 -9.60 -3.46
N ARG A 116 28.22 -9.30 -2.84
CA ARG A 116 29.42 -8.79 -3.50
C ARG A 116 30.44 -9.91 -3.68
N LYS A 117 31.46 -9.66 -4.50
CA LYS A 117 32.57 -10.60 -4.72
C LYS A 117 33.20 -11.00 -3.38
N GLY A 118 33.22 -12.31 -3.11
CA GLY A 118 33.71 -12.89 -1.86
C GLY A 118 32.63 -13.18 -0.82
N GLU A 119 31.39 -12.75 -1.04
CA GLU A 119 30.24 -13.09 -0.20
C GLU A 119 29.49 -14.32 -0.77
N PRO A 120 28.84 -15.15 0.08
CA PRO A 120 28.05 -16.30 -0.37
C PRO A 120 26.94 -15.93 -1.37
N GLY A 121 26.76 -16.74 -2.41
CA GLY A 121 25.77 -16.53 -3.46
C GLY A 121 26.32 -15.79 -4.67
N PHE A 122 27.46 -15.10 -4.56
CA PHE A 122 28.07 -14.37 -5.68
C PHE A 122 28.43 -15.27 -6.87
N GLU A 123 28.74 -16.54 -6.62
CA GLU A 123 29.00 -17.56 -7.64
C GLU A 123 27.83 -17.80 -8.59
N THR A 124 26.62 -17.34 -8.22
CA THR A 124 25.42 -17.41 -9.05
C THR A 124 25.16 -16.13 -9.86
N TRP A 125 26.05 -15.15 -9.78
CA TRP A 125 25.98 -13.90 -10.55
C TRP A 125 27.07 -13.86 -11.61
N THR A 126 26.74 -13.23 -12.74
CA THR A 126 27.75 -12.85 -13.72
C THR A 126 28.41 -11.53 -13.30
N GLU A 127 29.75 -11.49 -13.31
CA GLU A 127 30.48 -10.22 -13.17
C GLU A 127 30.17 -9.32 -14.37
N ASN A 128 29.45 -8.24 -14.13
CA ASN A 128 29.06 -7.26 -15.14
C ASN A 128 29.83 -5.95 -14.89
N ARG A 129 30.52 -5.46 -15.93
CA ARG A 129 31.37 -4.25 -15.84
C ARG A 129 30.56 -2.96 -15.78
N GLN A 130 29.31 -2.99 -16.24
CA GLN A 130 28.45 -1.82 -16.27
C GLN A 130 27.68 -1.66 -14.95
N TRP A 131 27.15 -2.75 -14.40
CA TRP A 131 26.38 -2.76 -13.17
C TRP A 131 26.87 -3.86 -12.23
N PRO A 132 27.13 -3.57 -10.94
CA PRO A 132 27.31 -4.64 -9.96
C PRO A 132 25.99 -5.41 -9.75
N PRO A 133 26.00 -6.54 -9.03
CA PRO A 133 24.76 -7.14 -8.52
C PRO A 133 23.92 -6.12 -7.73
N LEU A 134 22.65 -5.95 -8.14
CA LEU A 134 21.67 -5.03 -7.56
C LEU A 134 20.27 -5.66 -7.53
N GLY A 135 19.29 -4.99 -6.90
CA GLY A 135 17.93 -5.49 -6.74
C GLY A 135 17.75 -6.19 -5.39
N GLY A 136 16.99 -7.29 -5.36
CA GLY A 136 16.87 -8.18 -4.20
C GLY A 136 16.26 -7.53 -2.95
N ALA A 137 15.59 -6.40 -3.10
CA ALA A 137 14.98 -5.65 -2.00
C ALA A 137 13.99 -6.51 -1.20
N ALA A 138 14.02 -6.46 0.13
CA ALA A 138 13.08 -7.18 0.99
C ALA A 138 11.92 -6.24 1.38
N TRP A 139 11.10 -5.88 0.40
CA TRP A 139 10.14 -4.78 0.53
C TRP A 139 8.79 -5.23 1.10
N ASN A 140 8.74 -6.24 1.97
CA ASN A 140 7.50 -6.74 2.59
C ASN A 140 7.68 -6.93 4.08
N THR A 141 6.56 -6.96 4.81
CA THR A 141 6.58 -7.29 6.24
C THR A 141 6.93 -8.77 6.39
N ALA A 142 7.90 -9.05 7.27
CA ALA A 142 8.37 -10.39 7.56
C ALA A 142 7.41 -11.16 8.49
N SER A 143 7.64 -12.46 8.62
CA SER A 143 6.99 -13.33 9.61
C SER A 143 8.01 -13.83 10.63
N TYR A 144 7.55 -14.27 11.81
CA TYR A 144 8.43 -14.76 12.86
C TYR A 144 7.83 -16.00 13.54
N ASP A 145 8.67 -17.02 13.74
CA ASP A 145 8.35 -18.18 14.57
C ASP A 145 9.10 -18.07 15.90
N PRO A 146 8.41 -17.85 17.04
CA PRO A 146 9.06 -17.68 18.34
C PRO A 146 9.71 -18.96 18.89
N GLU A 147 9.25 -20.14 18.47
CA GLU A 147 9.83 -21.42 18.91
C GLU A 147 11.14 -21.69 18.20
N LEU A 148 11.20 -21.39 16.89
CA LEU A 148 12.39 -21.59 16.07
C LEU A 148 13.37 -20.41 16.16
N LYS A 149 12.92 -19.25 16.68
CA LYS A 149 13.66 -17.98 16.69
C LYS A 149 14.13 -17.57 15.28
N LEU A 150 13.26 -17.81 14.29
CA LEU A 150 13.52 -17.50 12.89
C LEU A 150 12.61 -16.37 12.40
N VAL A 151 13.20 -15.44 11.66
CA VAL A 151 12.49 -14.45 10.85
C VAL A 151 12.47 -14.91 9.40
N TYR A 152 11.31 -14.81 8.77
CA TYR A 152 11.04 -15.24 7.40
C TYR A 152 10.67 -14.04 6.55
N PHE A 153 11.37 -13.83 5.45
CA PHE A 153 11.08 -12.74 4.52
C PHE A 153 11.41 -13.17 3.09
N SER A 154 10.76 -12.52 2.12
CA SER A 154 11.05 -12.74 0.71
C SER A 154 11.72 -11.52 0.10
N THR A 155 12.57 -11.78 -0.87
CA THR A 155 13.30 -10.77 -1.63
C THR A 155 12.67 -10.57 -3.01
N GLY A 156 12.86 -9.37 -3.55
CA GLY A 156 12.43 -9.01 -4.89
C GLY A 156 13.42 -9.44 -5.98
N GLN A 157 13.12 -8.97 -7.18
CA GLN A 157 13.79 -9.17 -8.45
C GLN A 157 15.25 -8.66 -8.46
N PRO A 158 16.13 -9.24 -9.30
CA PRO A 158 17.44 -8.68 -9.59
C PRO A 158 17.34 -7.46 -10.52
N THR A 159 18.37 -6.62 -10.53
CA THR A 159 18.39 -5.38 -11.34
C THR A 159 19.73 -5.24 -12.08
N PRO A 160 19.76 -4.98 -13.41
CA PRO A 160 18.61 -4.98 -14.34
C PRO A 160 17.86 -6.32 -14.35
N TRP A 161 16.59 -6.32 -14.74
CA TRP A 161 15.74 -7.53 -14.60
C TRP A 161 16.29 -8.69 -15.43
N THR A 162 16.43 -8.47 -16.73
CA THR A 162 16.79 -9.55 -17.66
C THR A 162 18.25 -9.95 -17.63
N THR A 163 18.50 -11.27 -17.71
CA THR A 163 19.84 -11.83 -17.93
C THR A 163 20.43 -11.48 -19.29
N ALA A 164 19.61 -11.10 -20.28
CA ALA A 164 20.11 -10.63 -21.57
C ALA A 164 21.01 -9.39 -21.43
N SER A 165 20.76 -8.54 -20.43
CA SER A 165 21.58 -7.35 -20.13
C SER A 165 22.46 -7.55 -18.89
N ARG A 166 21.98 -8.26 -17.87
CA ARG A 166 22.68 -8.44 -16.60
C ARG A 166 23.73 -9.57 -16.65
N GLY A 167 23.56 -10.53 -17.55
CA GLY A 167 24.33 -11.77 -17.62
C GLY A 167 23.58 -12.95 -16.99
N PRO A 168 23.90 -14.20 -17.37
CA PRO A 168 23.24 -15.40 -16.87
C PRO A 168 23.52 -15.67 -15.39
N GLY A 169 22.70 -16.52 -14.77
CA GLY A 169 22.90 -17.02 -13.41
C GLY A 169 21.64 -16.93 -12.55
N ASP A 170 21.58 -17.77 -11.52
CA ASP A 170 20.42 -17.85 -10.63
C ASP A 170 20.19 -16.55 -9.84
N SER A 171 21.24 -15.74 -9.63
CA SER A 171 21.15 -14.40 -9.02
C SER A 171 20.75 -14.42 -7.54
N LEU A 172 21.31 -15.34 -6.75
CA LEU A 172 20.98 -15.45 -5.33
C LEU A 172 21.37 -14.19 -4.54
N TYR A 173 20.54 -13.66 -3.65
CA TYR A 173 19.29 -14.23 -3.13
C TYR A 173 18.07 -13.43 -3.62
N THR A 174 17.93 -13.14 -4.92
CA THR A 174 16.73 -12.48 -5.47
C THR A 174 15.57 -13.46 -5.60
N ASN A 175 14.32 -12.98 -5.51
CA ASN A 175 13.09 -13.78 -5.56
C ASN A 175 13.14 -15.03 -4.66
N THR A 176 13.64 -14.84 -3.44
CA THR A 176 14.00 -15.93 -2.52
C THR A 176 13.27 -15.76 -1.20
N VAL A 177 12.67 -16.84 -0.69
CA VAL A 177 12.25 -16.93 0.70
C VAL A 177 13.49 -17.25 1.55
N ILE A 178 13.78 -16.41 2.53
CA ILE A 178 14.92 -16.56 3.43
C ILE A 178 14.39 -16.77 4.85
N ALA A 179 14.92 -17.78 5.54
CA ALA A 179 14.81 -17.89 6.99
C ALA A 179 16.14 -17.54 7.63
N ALA A 180 16.14 -16.51 8.47
CA ALA A 180 17.33 -16.06 9.20
C ALA A 180 17.12 -16.17 10.71
N GLU A 181 18.21 -16.43 11.45
CA GLU A 181 18.22 -16.34 12.91
C GLU A 181 17.88 -14.90 13.34
N ALA A 182 16.88 -14.75 14.21
CA ALA A 182 16.41 -13.42 14.64
C ALA A 182 17.49 -12.59 15.36
N ASP A 183 18.39 -13.25 16.09
CA ASP A 183 19.41 -12.57 16.89
C ASP A 183 20.68 -12.20 16.11
N THR A 184 21.01 -12.95 15.06
CA THR A 184 22.31 -12.83 14.36
C THR A 184 22.18 -12.40 12.90
N GLY A 185 20.99 -12.54 12.30
CA GLY A 185 20.77 -12.36 10.88
C GLY A 185 21.39 -13.48 10.03
N LYS A 186 21.91 -14.56 10.61
CA LYS A 186 22.49 -15.66 9.85
C LYS A 186 21.40 -16.46 9.11
N ILE A 187 21.57 -16.64 7.81
CA ILE A 187 20.68 -17.48 6.99
C ILE A 187 20.77 -18.94 7.46
N ARG A 188 19.62 -19.53 7.80
CA ARG A 188 19.47 -20.94 8.15
C ARG A 188 19.17 -21.80 6.95
N TRP A 189 18.26 -21.32 6.11
CA TRP A 189 17.91 -21.91 4.84
C TRP A 189 17.32 -20.82 3.94
N HIS A 190 17.31 -21.10 2.63
CA HIS A 190 16.65 -20.25 1.65
C HIS A 190 16.01 -21.13 0.56
N PHE A 191 14.96 -20.63 -0.08
CA PHE A 191 14.31 -21.27 -1.23
C PHE A 191 14.05 -20.21 -2.30
N GLN A 192 14.67 -20.38 -3.47
CA GLN A 192 14.55 -19.41 -4.56
C GLN A 192 13.31 -19.73 -5.42
N LEU A 193 12.31 -18.85 -5.37
CA LEU A 193 11.05 -18.99 -6.10
C LEU A 193 11.24 -18.84 -7.60
N VAL A 194 12.08 -17.87 -8.00
CA VAL A 194 12.35 -17.58 -9.41
C VAL A 194 13.86 -17.38 -9.60
N PRO A 195 14.61 -18.49 -9.80
CA PRO A 195 16.00 -18.41 -10.22
C PRO A 195 16.08 -17.75 -11.59
N ARG A 196 17.12 -16.95 -11.80
CA ARG A 196 17.40 -16.33 -13.11
C ARG A 196 16.19 -15.55 -13.63
N ASP A 197 15.62 -14.70 -12.78
CA ASP A 197 14.47 -13.89 -13.17
C ASP A 197 14.79 -12.97 -14.36
N GLU A 198 13.76 -12.73 -15.15
CA GLU A 198 13.79 -11.96 -16.39
C GLU A 198 12.74 -10.82 -16.39
N TRP A 199 11.70 -10.94 -15.57
CA TRP A 199 10.41 -10.24 -15.77
C TRP A 199 9.83 -9.61 -14.51
N ASP A 200 10.67 -9.35 -13.50
CA ASP A 200 10.29 -8.82 -12.19
C ASP A 200 9.26 -9.72 -11.47
N ARG A 201 9.74 -10.86 -10.98
CA ARG A 201 8.93 -11.94 -10.38
C ARG A 201 9.12 -12.09 -8.88
N SER A 202 9.02 -10.97 -8.17
CA SER A 202 9.10 -10.87 -6.71
C SER A 202 8.21 -11.87 -5.96
N GLY A 203 8.75 -12.43 -4.87
CA GLY A 203 7.98 -13.10 -3.81
C GLY A 203 7.48 -12.10 -2.76
N TYR A 204 6.40 -12.45 -2.05
CA TYR A 204 5.81 -11.63 -0.98
C TYR A 204 5.94 -12.31 0.39
N GLU A 205 5.09 -11.98 1.36
CA GLU A 205 5.18 -12.49 2.73
C GLU A 205 5.08 -14.02 2.81
N ALA A 206 5.78 -14.58 3.80
CA ALA A 206 5.75 -16.00 4.14
C ALA A 206 4.69 -16.25 5.22
N MET A 207 3.50 -16.71 4.84
CA MET A 207 2.44 -17.00 5.80
C MET A 207 2.75 -18.31 6.53
N LEU A 208 3.02 -18.24 7.84
CA LEU A 208 3.30 -19.42 8.66
C LEU A 208 1.99 -20.13 9.01
N VAL A 209 1.89 -21.42 8.71
CA VAL A 209 0.69 -22.24 8.93
C VAL A 209 1.09 -23.62 9.41
N ASP A 210 0.21 -24.27 10.18
CA ASP A 210 0.34 -25.68 10.50
C ASP A 210 -0.66 -26.46 9.64
N LEU A 211 -0.16 -27.35 8.79
CA LEU A 211 -0.96 -28.12 7.84
C LEU A 211 -0.87 -29.61 8.15
N VAL A 212 -1.85 -30.39 7.71
CA VAL A 212 -1.76 -31.86 7.67
C VAL A 212 -1.51 -32.27 6.23
N ILE A 213 -0.31 -32.78 5.94
CA ILE A 213 0.12 -33.20 4.61
C ILE A 213 0.51 -34.67 4.71
N ASP A 214 -0.03 -35.51 3.82
CA ASP A 214 0.13 -36.96 3.83
C ASP A 214 -0.24 -37.59 5.19
N GLY A 215 -1.25 -37.04 5.86
CA GLY A 215 -1.72 -37.49 7.17
C GLY A 215 -0.82 -37.10 8.35
N ALA A 216 0.26 -36.35 8.13
CA ALA A 216 1.18 -35.90 9.18
C ALA A 216 1.12 -34.37 9.39
N PRO A 217 1.18 -33.88 10.65
CA PRO A 217 1.29 -32.45 10.91
C PRO A 217 2.62 -31.90 10.41
N ARG A 218 2.59 -30.77 9.71
CA ARG A 218 3.74 -30.08 9.16
C ARG A 218 3.72 -28.62 9.58
N LYS A 219 4.83 -28.18 10.17
CA LYS A 219 5.14 -26.77 10.35
C LYS A 219 5.48 -26.18 8.98
N ALA A 220 4.49 -25.62 8.30
CA ALA A 220 4.60 -25.13 6.93
C ALA A 220 4.66 -23.60 6.87
N LEU A 221 5.01 -23.10 5.69
CA LEU A 221 4.72 -21.75 5.24
C LEU A 221 4.17 -21.78 3.82
N ILE A 222 3.31 -20.80 3.51
CA ILE A 222 2.78 -20.58 2.16
C ILE A 222 3.28 -19.22 1.69
N THR A 223 3.83 -19.17 0.48
CA THR A 223 4.16 -17.93 -0.20
C THR A 223 3.45 -17.87 -1.56
N THR A 224 2.85 -16.73 -1.85
CA THR A 224 2.35 -16.39 -3.18
C THR A 224 2.97 -15.06 -3.60
N GLY A 225 3.15 -14.89 -4.90
CA GLY A 225 4.02 -13.86 -5.45
C GLY A 225 3.41 -13.18 -6.67
N LYS A 226 4.28 -12.51 -7.44
CA LYS A 226 3.94 -12.06 -8.78
C LYS A 226 3.74 -13.22 -9.76
N ILE A 227 4.35 -14.36 -9.52
CA ILE A 227 4.17 -15.57 -10.33
C ILE A 227 2.77 -16.16 -10.17
N GLY A 228 2.27 -16.87 -11.18
CA GLY A 228 0.95 -17.53 -11.13
C GLY A 228 0.97 -18.84 -10.35
N TRP A 229 1.79 -18.92 -9.30
CA TRP A 229 2.00 -20.09 -8.46
C TRP A 229 2.06 -19.73 -6.98
N GLY A 230 1.49 -20.59 -6.14
CA GLY A 230 1.74 -20.65 -4.71
C GLY A 230 2.73 -21.77 -4.42
N VAL A 231 3.64 -21.53 -3.47
CA VAL A 231 4.65 -22.50 -3.05
C VAL A 231 4.48 -22.77 -1.56
N VAL A 232 4.45 -24.06 -1.20
CA VAL A 232 4.35 -24.53 0.18
C VAL A 232 5.67 -25.16 0.58
N LEU A 233 6.25 -24.66 1.67
CA LEU A 233 7.55 -25.11 2.18
C LEU A 233 7.42 -25.53 3.65
N GLY A 234 8.28 -26.44 4.11
CA GLY A 234 8.46 -26.69 5.53
C GLY A 234 9.23 -25.53 6.18
N ARG A 235 8.65 -24.83 7.17
CA ARG A 235 9.26 -23.62 7.74
C ARG A 235 10.48 -23.88 8.63
N VAL A 236 10.74 -25.14 8.97
CA VAL A 236 11.90 -25.55 9.78
C VAL A 236 13.17 -25.64 8.92
N THR A 237 13.06 -26.22 7.72
CA THR A 237 14.22 -26.60 6.89
C THR A 237 14.24 -25.93 5.52
N GLY A 238 13.12 -25.32 5.08
CA GLY A 238 12.96 -24.82 3.72
C GLY A 238 12.66 -25.91 2.70
N GLU A 239 12.35 -27.13 3.14
CA GLU A 239 12.01 -28.24 2.25
C GLU A 239 10.82 -27.88 1.35
N PHE A 240 10.95 -28.16 0.06
CA PHE A 240 9.85 -28.03 -0.88
C PHE A 240 8.81 -29.12 -0.60
N LEU A 241 7.56 -28.72 -0.34
CA LEU A 241 6.46 -29.66 -0.17
C LEU A 241 5.74 -29.82 -1.51
N HIS A 242 5.25 -28.71 -2.07
CA HIS A 242 4.66 -28.66 -3.40
C HIS A 242 4.44 -27.20 -3.86
N ALA A 243 4.00 -27.06 -5.11
CA ALA A 243 3.53 -25.81 -5.68
C ALA A 243 2.20 -26.02 -6.41
N PHE A 244 1.35 -25.00 -6.43
CA PHE A 244 0.04 -25.03 -7.07
C PHE A 244 -0.23 -23.77 -7.88
N ARG A 245 -0.98 -23.88 -8.99
CA ARG A 245 -1.28 -22.74 -9.86
C ARG A 245 -2.30 -21.82 -9.20
N THR A 246 -1.95 -20.55 -9.04
CA THR A 246 -2.87 -19.50 -8.57
C THR A 246 -3.52 -18.77 -9.73
N ALA A 247 -2.80 -18.54 -10.83
CA ALA A 247 -3.25 -17.79 -12.00
C ALA A 247 -2.68 -18.37 -13.30
N TYR A 248 -3.09 -17.80 -14.43
CA TYR A 248 -2.44 -18.08 -15.72
C TYR A 248 -0.98 -17.62 -15.70
N ASP A 249 -0.06 -18.54 -16.01
CA ASP A 249 1.38 -18.31 -16.07
C ASP A 249 1.95 -19.08 -17.26
N ASN A 250 2.54 -18.34 -18.19
CA ASN A 250 3.20 -18.90 -19.37
C ASN A 250 4.73 -18.92 -19.25
N THR A 251 5.28 -18.32 -18.19
CA THR A 251 6.71 -18.30 -17.92
C THR A 251 7.15 -19.56 -17.18
N ILE A 252 6.37 -20.02 -16.20
CA ILE A 252 6.61 -21.25 -15.44
C ILE A 252 5.56 -22.28 -15.85
N THR A 253 6.01 -23.37 -16.46
CA THR A 253 5.16 -24.45 -16.96
C THR A 253 4.90 -25.54 -15.93
N GLY A 254 5.83 -25.71 -14.98
CA GLY A 254 5.74 -26.67 -13.87
C GLY A 254 6.93 -26.54 -12.92
N TRP A 255 7.09 -27.52 -12.05
CA TRP A 255 8.14 -27.57 -11.03
C TRP A 255 8.79 -28.96 -11.03
N SER A 256 10.11 -29.02 -10.79
CA SER A 256 10.78 -30.29 -10.54
C SER A 256 10.40 -30.86 -9.16
N GLU A 257 10.71 -32.14 -8.92
CA GLU A 257 10.49 -32.78 -7.61
C GLU A 257 11.22 -32.05 -6.46
N GLN A 258 12.35 -31.40 -6.76
CA GLN A 258 13.14 -30.63 -5.79
C GLN A 258 12.68 -29.16 -5.67
N GLY A 259 11.58 -28.79 -6.33
CA GLY A 259 11.03 -27.43 -6.26
C GLY A 259 11.75 -26.41 -7.14
N ARG A 260 12.45 -26.82 -8.21
CA ARG A 260 13.00 -25.86 -9.18
C ARG A 260 11.96 -25.58 -10.27
N PRO A 261 11.60 -24.31 -10.56
CA PRO A 261 10.63 -24.00 -11.60
C PRO A 261 11.16 -24.37 -12.99
N ILE A 262 10.27 -24.86 -13.84
CA ILE A 262 10.53 -25.22 -15.23
C ILE A 262 10.04 -24.07 -16.12
N PHE A 263 10.99 -23.31 -16.67
CA PHE A 263 10.67 -22.15 -17.51
C PHE A 263 10.33 -22.54 -18.95
N ASP A 264 9.38 -21.83 -19.57
CA ASP A 264 9.15 -21.93 -21.01
C ASP A 264 10.29 -21.22 -21.78
N PRO A 265 11.09 -21.93 -22.59
CA PRO A 265 12.20 -21.33 -23.33
C PRO A 265 11.80 -20.18 -24.25
N ARG A 266 10.54 -20.12 -24.69
CA ARG A 266 10.01 -19.04 -25.54
C ARG A 266 9.90 -17.71 -24.80
N THR A 267 9.84 -17.76 -23.48
CA THR A 267 9.76 -16.59 -22.61
C THR A 267 11.13 -16.14 -22.08
N LEU A 268 12.22 -16.77 -22.52
CA LEU A 268 13.58 -16.45 -22.09
C LEU A 268 14.27 -15.55 -23.13
N PRO A 269 14.60 -14.30 -22.79
CA PRO A 269 15.32 -13.42 -23.68
C PRO A 269 16.81 -13.80 -23.76
N ARG A 270 17.43 -13.44 -24.88
CA ARG A 270 18.86 -13.63 -25.15
C ARG A 270 19.53 -12.29 -25.43
N PRO A 271 20.87 -12.18 -25.31
CA PRO A 271 21.57 -10.92 -25.59
C PRO A 271 21.25 -10.30 -26.97
N GLU A 272 21.04 -11.12 -28.01
CA GLU A 272 20.66 -10.66 -29.34
C GLU A 272 19.23 -10.10 -29.43
N ASP A 273 18.39 -10.33 -28.42
CA ASP A 273 17.02 -9.81 -28.39
C ASP A 273 16.98 -8.36 -27.86
N VAL A 274 18.06 -7.84 -27.26
CA VAL A 274 18.19 -6.45 -26.76
C VAL A 274 18.08 -5.47 -27.93
N ASP A 275 17.15 -4.51 -27.84
CA ASP A 275 16.86 -3.50 -28.86
C ASP A 275 16.49 -4.07 -30.25
N SER A 276 16.17 -5.37 -30.33
CA SER A 276 15.80 -6.05 -31.58
C SER A 276 14.38 -5.73 -32.08
N GLY A 277 13.54 -5.19 -31.20
CA GLY A 277 12.11 -5.02 -31.43
C GLY A 277 11.27 -6.30 -31.24
N LYS A 278 11.91 -7.45 -30.92
CA LYS A 278 11.20 -8.70 -30.60
C LYS A 278 10.26 -8.50 -29.41
N VAL A 279 9.01 -8.92 -29.58
CA VAL A 279 7.98 -8.87 -28.54
C VAL A 279 7.84 -10.24 -27.89
N PHE A 280 7.87 -10.27 -26.56
CA PHE A 280 7.57 -11.43 -25.74
C PHE A 280 6.19 -11.25 -25.10
N GLU A 281 5.29 -12.21 -25.28
CA GLU A 281 4.04 -12.26 -24.53
C GLU A 281 4.31 -12.96 -23.19
N ILE A 282 4.19 -12.21 -22.10
CA ILE A 282 4.61 -12.64 -20.76
C ILE A 282 3.44 -12.55 -19.80
N CYS A 283 3.13 -13.67 -19.15
CA CYS A 283 2.05 -13.80 -18.18
C CYS A 283 2.59 -14.49 -16.91
N PRO A 284 2.33 -13.93 -15.71
CA PRO A 284 1.50 -12.74 -15.46
C PRO A 284 2.12 -11.42 -15.93
N HIS A 285 1.38 -10.32 -15.93
CA HIS A 285 1.93 -8.95 -16.08
C HIS A 285 2.97 -8.67 -14.96
N ILE A 286 3.77 -7.60 -15.08
CA ILE A 286 4.72 -7.18 -14.02
C ILE A 286 4.05 -6.88 -12.66
N HIS A 287 2.77 -6.51 -12.69
CA HIS A 287 1.99 -6.35 -11.45
C HIS A 287 1.63 -7.69 -10.80
N GLY A 288 1.96 -8.79 -11.45
CA GLY A 288 1.82 -10.15 -10.96
C GLY A 288 0.41 -10.72 -11.10
N ALA A 289 0.31 -12.03 -10.90
CA ALA A 289 -0.94 -12.70 -10.55
C ALA A 289 -1.53 -12.12 -9.26
N ARG A 290 -0.64 -11.67 -8.38
CA ARG A 290 -0.94 -10.97 -7.14
C ARG A 290 0.16 -9.95 -6.94
N ASN A 291 -0.17 -8.79 -6.38
CA ASN A 291 0.81 -7.81 -5.94
C ASN A 291 0.87 -7.79 -4.40
N LEU A 292 1.03 -6.60 -3.81
CA LEU A 292 1.11 -6.38 -2.36
C LEU A 292 -0.09 -6.82 -1.52
N GLN A 293 -1.22 -7.20 -2.13
CA GLN A 293 -2.45 -7.57 -1.42
C GLN A 293 -2.24 -8.87 -0.64
N ALA A 294 -2.24 -8.82 0.69
CA ALA A 294 -2.02 -10.00 1.51
C ALA A 294 -3.19 -11.02 1.36
N PRO A 295 -2.93 -12.33 1.40
CA PRO A 295 -3.93 -13.37 1.50
C PRO A 295 -4.33 -13.54 2.97
N SER A 296 -5.31 -14.39 3.21
CA SER A 296 -5.65 -14.83 4.56
C SER A 296 -5.86 -16.34 4.58
N TYR A 297 -5.67 -16.95 5.74
CA TYR A 297 -5.91 -18.38 5.96
C TYR A 297 -6.90 -18.55 7.09
N SER A 298 -7.82 -19.50 6.95
CA SER A 298 -8.74 -19.89 8.03
C SER A 298 -8.43 -21.31 8.50
N PRO A 299 -8.00 -21.50 9.76
CA PRO A 299 -7.85 -22.84 10.33
C PRO A 299 -9.18 -23.61 10.46
N GLN A 300 -10.34 -22.93 10.39
CA GLN A 300 -11.64 -23.58 10.47
C GLN A 300 -12.03 -24.27 9.16
N THR A 301 -11.77 -23.60 8.04
CA THR A 301 -12.09 -24.12 6.70
C THR A 301 -10.92 -24.88 6.08
N GLY A 302 -9.69 -24.59 6.54
CA GLY A 302 -8.46 -25.05 5.92
C GLY A 302 -8.08 -24.28 4.66
N PHE A 303 -8.86 -23.27 4.24
CA PHE A 303 -8.63 -22.58 2.98
C PHE A 303 -7.68 -21.37 3.10
N TYR A 304 -6.97 -21.15 2.00
CA TYR A 304 -6.13 -19.99 1.72
C TYR A 304 -6.85 -19.08 0.72
N TYR A 305 -7.25 -17.89 1.18
CA TYR A 305 -8.03 -16.92 0.42
C TYR A 305 -7.14 -15.86 -0.21
N LEU A 306 -7.29 -15.67 -1.53
CA LEU A 306 -6.42 -14.80 -2.30
C LEU A 306 -7.18 -14.08 -3.42
N GLY A 307 -6.94 -12.76 -3.54
CA GLY A 307 -7.26 -12.00 -4.73
C GLY A 307 -6.21 -12.23 -5.83
N VAL A 308 -6.64 -12.72 -6.98
CA VAL A 308 -5.82 -13.04 -8.16
C VAL A 308 -6.20 -12.12 -9.32
N ASN A 309 -5.21 -11.71 -10.12
CA ASN A 309 -5.32 -10.83 -11.27
C ASN A 309 -4.73 -11.53 -12.52
N ASN A 310 -5.59 -12.04 -13.39
CA ASN A 310 -5.19 -12.67 -14.64
C ASN A 310 -4.90 -11.60 -15.69
N SER A 311 -3.62 -11.39 -15.98
CA SER A 311 -3.16 -10.37 -16.91
C SER A 311 -1.80 -10.73 -17.49
N CYS A 312 -1.47 -10.14 -18.63
CA CYS A 312 -0.21 -10.36 -19.34
C CYS A 312 0.40 -9.03 -19.76
N MET A 313 1.63 -9.10 -20.27
CA MET A 313 2.30 -7.98 -20.92
C MET A 313 2.94 -8.40 -22.23
N ASN A 314 2.89 -7.51 -23.22
CA ASN A 314 3.77 -7.56 -24.38
C ASN A 314 5.04 -6.80 -24.03
N ALA A 315 6.14 -7.53 -23.79
CA ALA A 315 7.41 -6.98 -23.33
C ALA A 315 8.46 -6.97 -24.43
N GLN A 316 9.31 -5.94 -24.44
CA GLN A 316 10.52 -5.87 -25.26
C GLN A 316 11.73 -5.65 -24.35
N VAL A 317 12.82 -6.33 -24.65
CA VAL A 317 14.09 -6.11 -23.95
C VAL A 317 14.82 -4.95 -24.62
N VAL A 318 15.22 -3.97 -23.81
CA VAL A 318 15.89 -2.75 -24.27
C VAL A 318 17.17 -2.52 -23.49
N THR A 319 18.10 -1.76 -24.06
CA THR A 319 19.31 -1.38 -23.33
C THR A 319 18.95 -0.64 -22.04
N PRO A 320 19.36 -1.14 -20.85
CA PRO A 320 19.07 -0.48 -19.59
C PRO A 320 19.88 0.81 -19.45
N VAL A 321 19.21 1.90 -19.08
CA VAL A 321 19.82 3.21 -18.86
C VAL A 321 19.62 3.63 -17.41
N PHE A 322 20.72 3.76 -16.66
CA PHE A 322 20.65 4.29 -15.30
C PHE A 322 20.41 5.79 -15.32
N ARG A 323 19.39 6.21 -14.58
CA ARG A 323 19.12 7.60 -14.25
C ARG A 323 18.71 7.64 -12.77
N PRO A 324 19.36 8.48 -11.93
CA PRO A 324 18.94 8.62 -10.54
C PRO A 324 17.44 8.90 -10.41
N GLY A 325 16.78 8.19 -9.50
CA GLY A 325 15.32 8.28 -9.31
C GLY A 325 14.47 7.65 -10.42
N GLN A 326 15.06 6.80 -11.28
CA GLN A 326 14.32 6.02 -12.28
C GLN A 326 14.69 4.54 -12.18
N GLY A 327 13.76 3.69 -12.64
CA GLY A 327 13.97 2.25 -12.67
C GLY A 327 15.05 1.84 -13.69
N LEU A 328 15.96 0.96 -13.26
CA LEU A 328 16.96 0.30 -14.10
C LEU A 328 16.43 -1.08 -14.53
N THR A 329 15.40 -1.11 -15.38
CA THR A 329 14.67 -2.36 -15.66
C THR A 329 15.27 -3.16 -16.82
N GLY A 330 15.53 -2.50 -17.96
CA GLY A 330 15.92 -3.14 -19.22
C GLY A 330 14.75 -3.75 -20.00
N VAL A 331 13.51 -3.41 -19.62
CA VAL A 331 12.29 -3.94 -20.26
C VAL A 331 11.26 -2.82 -20.44
N THR A 332 10.67 -2.71 -21.62
CA THR A 332 9.46 -1.92 -21.89
C THR A 332 8.28 -2.86 -22.11
N TYR A 333 7.06 -2.40 -21.82
CA TYR A 333 5.89 -3.26 -21.91
C TYR A 333 4.57 -2.52 -22.14
N THR A 334 3.59 -3.26 -22.65
CA THR A 334 2.17 -2.87 -22.64
C THR A 334 1.33 -3.99 -22.03
N ALA A 335 0.28 -3.65 -21.29
CA ALA A 335 -0.58 -4.63 -20.63
C ALA A 335 -1.61 -5.23 -21.61
N SER A 336 -1.95 -6.49 -21.39
CA SER A 336 -3.02 -7.21 -22.09
C SER A 336 -3.78 -8.12 -21.13
N LEU A 337 -5.00 -8.51 -21.53
CA LEU A 337 -5.74 -9.57 -20.84
C LEU A 337 -5.03 -10.92 -21.04
N ALA A 338 -5.19 -11.81 -20.07
CA ALA A 338 -4.70 -13.18 -20.23
C ALA A 338 -5.46 -13.92 -21.34
N PRO A 339 -4.80 -14.81 -22.11
CA PRO A 339 -5.47 -15.60 -23.14
C PRO A 339 -6.68 -16.38 -22.60
N GLY A 340 -7.85 -16.15 -23.19
CA GLY A 340 -9.11 -16.78 -22.77
C GLY A 340 -9.83 -16.09 -21.62
N TYR A 341 -9.36 -14.92 -21.18
CA TYR A 341 -9.98 -14.11 -20.13
C TYR A 341 -10.55 -12.82 -20.72
N ASP A 342 -11.79 -12.50 -20.33
CA ASP A 342 -12.47 -11.22 -20.57
C ASP A 342 -12.58 -10.35 -19.31
N TYR A 343 -11.95 -10.79 -18.21
CA TYR A 343 -11.84 -10.12 -16.91
C TYR A 343 -10.39 -10.18 -16.40
N VAL A 344 -10.09 -9.37 -15.37
CA VAL A 344 -8.80 -9.42 -14.67
C VAL A 344 -8.92 -10.15 -13.32
N GLY A 345 -9.75 -9.64 -12.42
CA GLY A 345 -9.74 -10.06 -11.02
C GLY A 345 -10.64 -11.25 -10.69
N GLU A 346 -10.15 -12.14 -9.84
CA GLU A 346 -10.90 -13.22 -9.19
C GLU A 346 -10.50 -13.32 -7.72
N PHE A 347 -11.45 -13.61 -6.83
CA PHE A 347 -11.18 -13.91 -5.44
C PHE A 347 -11.37 -15.41 -5.23
N VAL A 348 -10.33 -16.11 -4.79
CA VAL A 348 -10.28 -17.57 -4.85
C VAL A 348 -9.96 -18.13 -3.47
N ALA A 349 -10.68 -19.18 -3.07
CA ALA A 349 -10.26 -20.05 -1.99
C ALA A 349 -9.51 -21.25 -2.56
N PHE A 350 -8.29 -21.45 -2.10
CA PHE A 350 -7.48 -22.61 -2.40
C PHE A 350 -7.44 -23.53 -1.19
N ASP A 351 -7.51 -24.84 -1.42
CA ASP A 351 -6.96 -25.79 -0.45
C ASP A 351 -5.43 -25.77 -0.60
N PRO A 352 -4.67 -25.30 0.40
CA PRO A 352 -3.22 -25.20 0.28
C PRO A 352 -2.51 -26.56 0.29
N VAL A 353 -3.17 -27.66 0.68
CA VAL A 353 -2.59 -29.01 0.67
C VAL A 353 -2.65 -29.62 -0.72
N SER A 354 -3.84 -29.64 -1.35
CA SER A 354 -4.01 -30.18 -2.71
C SER A 354 -3.65 -29.18 -3.81
N GLY A 355 -3.74 -27.89 -3.52
CA GLY A 355 -3.64 -26.82 -4.51
C GLY A 355 -4.92 -26.58 -5.31
N GLU A 356 -6.01 -27.29 -5.02
CA GLU A 356 -7.28 -27.16 -5.73
C GLU A 356 -7.99 -25.85 -5.38
N ARG A 357 -8.72 -25.32 -6.36
CA ARG A 357 -9.65 -24.20 -6.15
C ARG A 357 -10.93 -24.75 -5.54
N ALA A 358 -11.18 -24.45 -4.27
CA ALA A 358 -12.42 -24.84 -3.59
C ALA A 358 -13.62 -24.05 -4.15
N TRP A 359 -13.44 -22.74 -4.36
CA TRP A 359 -14.43 -21.89 -5.01
C TRP A 359 -13.77 -20.63 -5.59
N THR A 360 -14.50 -19.92 -6.45
CA THR A 360 -14.06 -18.64 -7.03
C THR A 360 -15.23 -17.66 -7.07
N TYR A 361 -14.99 -16.45 -6.56
CA TYR A 361 -15.86 -15.29 -6.74
C TYR A 361 -15.25 -14.36 -7.78
N ARG A 362 -16.08 -13.91 -8.73
CA ARG A 362 -15.68 -12.95 -9.76
C ARG A 362 -16.61 -11.73 -9.69
N PRO A 363 -16.06 -10.50 -9.61
CA PRO A 363 -16.87 -9.29 -9.69
C PRO A 363 -17.40 -9.16 -11.12
N GLU A 364 -18.64 -8.69 -11.27
CA GLU A 364 -19.29 -8.52 -12.57
C GLU A 364 -18.50 -7.59 -13.52
N SER A 365 -17.83 -6.58 -12.96
CA SER A 365 -16.98 -5.64 -13.70
C SER A 365 -15.68 -6.26 -14.22
N GLY A 366 -15.32 -7.47 -13.77
CA GLY A 366 -14.01 -8.08 -14.03
C GLY A 366 -12.84 -7.31 -13.43
N ALA A 367 -13.10 -6.34 -12.54
CA ALA A 367 -12.09 -5.45 -11.98
C ALA A 367 -10.98 -6.20 -11.23
N PRO A 368 -9.73 -5.70 -11.29
CA PRO A 368 -8.63 -6.27 -10.51
C PRO A 368 -8.94 -6.32 -9.00
N MET A 369 -8.49 -7.39 -8.35
CA MET A 369 -8.43 -7.50 -6.89
C MET A 369 -7.29 -6.62 -6.37
N THR A 370 -7.63 -5.70 -5.47
CA THR A 370 -6.69 -4.66 -4.99
C THR A 370 -6.60 -4.55 -3.48
N ALA A 371 -7.54 -5.15 -2.74
CA ALA A 371 -7.48 -5.23 -1.29
C ALA A 371 -6.81 -6.53 -0.84
N SER A 372 -6.24 -6.52 0.36
CA SER A 372 -5.87 -7.79 1.02
C SER A 372 -7.13 -8.55 1.45
N ALA A 373 -6.99 -9.86 1.66
CA ALA A 373 -8.03 -10.72 2.19
C ALA A 373 -8.06 -10.69 3.72
N LEU A 374 -9.25 -10.78 4.32
CA LEU A 374 -9.43 -10.97 5.76
C LEU A 374 -10.45 -12.07 6.02
N ALA A 375 -9.99 -13.23 6.50
CA ALA A 375 -10.85 -14.30 7.01
C ALA A 375 -11.19 -14.05 8.49
N THR A 376 -12.41 -14.40 8.89
CA THR A 376 -12.88 -14.31 10.28
C THR A 376 -13.54 -15.61 10.71
N ALA A 377 -13.51 -15.87 12.03
CA ALA A 377 -14.12 -17.07 12.62
C ALA A 377 -15.67 -17.12 12.52
N GLY A 378 -16.30 -16.05 12.02
CA GLY A 378 -17.74 -15.98 11.78
C GLY A 378 -18.19 -16.55 10.43
N GLY A 379 -17.31 -17.24 9.71
CA GLY A 379 -17.62 -17.80 8.39
C GLY A 379 -17.59 -16.77 7.25
N LEU A 380 -16.87 -15.65 7.43
CA LEU A 380 -16.77 -14.57 6.44
C LEU A 380 -15.33 -14.35 6.00
N VAL A 381 -15.16 -14.09 4.70
CA VAL A 381 -13.92 -13.55 4.13
C VAL A 381 -14.18 -12.24 3.38
N PHE A 382 -13.39 -11.22 3.69
CA PHE A 382 -13.50 -9.89 3.09
C PHE A 382 -12.44 -9.68 2.01
N GLY A 383 -12.77 -8.87 1.01
CA GLY A 383 -11.87 -8.45 -0.06
C GLY A 383 -12.37 -7.19 -0.75
N GLY A 384 -11.65 -6.74 -1.77
CA GLY A 384 -12.02 -5.53 -2.50
C GLY A 384 -11.28 -5.31 -3.81
N THR A 385 -11.90 -4.52 -4.67
CA THR A 385 -11.54 -4.37 -6.08
C THR A 385 -11.25 -2.94 -6.48
N ALA A 386 -10.58 -2.80 -7.62
CA ALA A 386 -10.17 -1.51 -8.19
C ALA A 386 -11.37 -0.61 -8.54
N ASP A 387 -12.54 -1.18 -8.83
CA ASP A 387 -13.79 -0.47 -9.13
C ASP A 387 -14.56 -0.02 -7.87
N ARG A 388 -13.87 -0.02 -6.71
CA ARG A 388 -14.30 0.52 -5.42
C ARG A 388 -15.26 -0.37 -4.64
N GLN A 389 -15.38 -1.64 -4.99
CA GLN A 389 -16.23 -2.55 -4.24
C GLN A 389 -15.45 -3.14 -3.07
N PHE A 390 -16.01 -3.03 -1.87
CA PHE A 390 -15.60 -3.79 -0.69
C PHE A 390 -16.69 -4.82 -0.42
N PHE A 391 -16.31 -6.09 -0.25
CA PHE A 391 -17.25 -7.20 -0.19
C PHE A 391 -16.92 -8.16 0.95
N ALA A 392 -17.93 -8.93 1.36
CA ALA A 392 -17.84 -10.06 2.25
C ALA A 392 -18.47 -11.30 1.59
N LEU A 393 -17.72 -12.39 1.57
CA LEU A 393 -18.14 -13.68 1.03
C LEU A 393 -18.31 -14.67 2.17
N ASN A 394 -19.18 -15.67 1.97
CA ASN A 394 -19.17 -16.88 2.77
C ASN A 394 -17.80 -17.59 2.60
N SER A 395 -17.13 -17.90 3.71
CA SER A 395 -15.78 -18.47 3.69
C SER A 395 -15.70 -19.89 3.11
N ASP A 396 -16.79 -20.64 3.16
CA ASP A 396 -16.87 -22.03 2.70
C ASP A 396 -17.29 -22.14 1.24
N THR A 397 -18.17 -21.25 0.78
CA THR A 397 -18.81 -21.36 -0.54
C THR A 397 -18.42 -20.27 -1.55
N GLY A 398 -17.89 -19.14 -1.08
CA GLY A 398 -17.62 -17.98 -1.92
C GLY A 398 -18.86 -17.17 -2.30
N GLU A 399 -20.03 -17.49 -1.74
CA GLU A 399 -21.26 -16.74 -1.94
C GLU A 399 -21.11 -15.29 -1.48
N LEU A 400 -21.49 -14.33 -2.32
CA LEU A 400 -21.52 -12.92 -1.97
C LEU A 400 -22.64 -12.62 -0.98
N LEU A 401 -22.29 -12.29 0.26
CA LEU A 401 -23.26 -12.01 1.33
C LEU A 401 -23.50 -10.51 1.53
N TRP A 402 -22.47 -9.71 1.27
CA TRP A 402 -22.55 -8.26 1.44
C TRP A 402 -21.53 -7.55 0.53
N GLN A 403 -21.90 -6.38 0.02
CA GLN A 403 -21.03 -5.51 -0.76
C GLN A 403 -21.42 -4.05 -0.57
N THR A 404 -20.43 -3.16 -0.61
CA THR A 404 -20.65 -1.72 -0.69
C THR A 404 -19.60 -1.06 -1.57
N ARG A 405 -19.98 0.06 -2.16
CA ARG A 405 -19.07 0.92 -2.92
C ARG A 405 -18.42 1.96 -2.01
N LEU A 406 -17.09 2.09 -2.09
CA LEU A 406 -16.31 3.08 -1.35
C LEU A 406 -15.99 4.32 -2.20
N ASN A 407 -15.28 5.30 -1.62
CA ASN A 407 -14.93 6.55 -2.28
C ASN A 407 -13.90 6.38 -3.42
N GLY A 408 -12.98 5.42 -3.28
CA GLY A 408 -11.93 5.15 -4.26
C GLY A 408 -11.54 3.67 -4.28
N ASP A 409 -10.42 3.34 -4.89
CA ASP A 409 -9.98 1.94 -4.94
C ASP A 409 -9.87 1.35 -3.53
N VAL A 410 -10.09 0.04 -3.39
CA VAL A 410 -9.96 -0.63 -2.09
C VAL A 410 -8.55 -1.19 -2.01
N SER A 411 -7.57 -0.34 -1.75
CA SER A 411 -6.14 -0.69 -1.74
C SER A 411 -5.57 -1.07 -0.36
N GLY A 412 -6.39 -0.97 0.69
CA GLY A 412 -5.99 -1.31 2.06
C GLY A 412 -6.03 -2.80 2.40
N ALA A 413 -5.47 -3.14 3.56
CA ALA A 413 -5.72 -4.42 4.22
C ALA A 413 -6.89 -4.27 5.19
N PRO A 414 -8.02 -4.97 4.99
CA PRO A 414 -9.11 -4.95 5.95
C PRO A 414 -8.66 -5.57 7.28
N VAL A 415 -9.08 -4.97 8.39
CA VAL A 415 -8.82 -5.46 9.75
C VAL A 415 -10.12 -5.59 10.53
N SER A 416 -10.19 -6.61 11.37
CA SER A 416 -11.28 -6.78 12.34
C SER A 416 -10.76 -6.46 13.75
N TYR A 417 -11.52 -5.71 14.52
CA TYR A 417 -11.23 -5.45 15.93
C TYR A 417 -12.52 -5.36 16.75
N GLN A 418 -12.38 -5.41 18.07
CA GLN A 418 -13.49 -5.30 19.01
C GLN A 418 -13.30 -4.11 19.94
N LEU A 419 -14.40 -3.41 20.23
CA LEU A 419 -14.46 -2.34 21.21
C LEU A 419 -15.77 -2.47 21.99
N ASP A 420 -15.68 -2.53 23.32
CA ASP A 420 -16.83 -2.64 24.23
C ASP A 420 -17.86 -3.73 23.84
N GLY A 421 -17.36 -4.90 23.44
CA GLY A 421 -18.21 -6.03 23.04
C GLY A 421 -18.66 -6.02 21.58
N LYS A 422 -18.43 -4.93 20.84
CA LYS A 422 -18.87 -4.77 19.45
C LYS A 422 -17.71 -4.96 18.47
N GLN A 423 -17.92 -5.78 17.45
CA GLN A 423 -16.95 -6.00 16.37
C GLN A 423 -17.05 -4.90 15.31
N TYR A 424 -15.89 -4.48 14.80
CA TYR A 424 -15.73 -3.51 13.73
C TYR A 424 -14.81 -4.06 12.65
N ILE A 425 -15.11 -3.74 11.40
CA ILE A 425 -14.26 -4.01 10.23
C ILE A 425 -13.79 -2.67 9.68
N ALA A 426 -12.48 -2.45 9.58
CA ALA A 426 -11.91 -1.23 9.03
C ALA A 426 -11.09 -1.52 7.76
N VAL A 427 -11.15 -0.63 6.78
CA VAL A 427 -10.38 -0.72 5.54
C VAL A 427 -10.08 0.66 4.97
N ALA A 428 -8.85 0.86 4.50
CA ALA A 428 -8.46 2.08 3.79
C ALA A 428 -8.88 2.03 2.31
N SER A 429 -9.38 3.14 1.80
CA SER A 429 -9.77 3.32 0.40
C SER A 429 -9.34 4.69 -0.13
N GLY A 430 -9.24 4.82 -1.45
CA GLY A 430 -8.82 6.06 -2.10
C GLY A 430 -7.31 6.18 -2.25
N GLY A 431 -6.59 5.08 -2.03
CA GLY A 431 -5.25 4.93 -2.59
C GLY A 431 -5.30 4.80 -4.11
N ARG A 432 -4.14 4.49 -4.70
CA ARG A 432 -4.05 4.11 -6.11
C ARG A 432 -3.10 2.93 -6.25
N ALA A 433 -3.62 1.73 -6.04
CA ALA A 433 -2.86 0.49 -6.19
C ALA A 433 -2.35 0.34 -7.63
N ALA A 434 -1.18 -0.27 -7.80
CA ALA A 434 -0.57 -0.46 -9.11
C ALA A 434 -1.47 -1.23 -10.11
N PRO A 435 -2.19 -2.30 -9.71
CA PRO A 435 -3.17 -2.94 -10.60
C PRO A 435 -4.30 -2.01 -11.07
N THR A 436 -4.73 -1.03 -10.25
CA THR A 436 -5.76 -0.05 -10.63
C THR A 436 -5.32 0.82 -11.81
N THR A 437 -4.05 1.22 -11.86
CA THR A 437 -3.55 2.16 -12.89
C THR A 437 -3.32 1.53 -14.24
N THR A 438 -3.03 0.23 -14.27
CA THR A 438 -2.69 -0.51 -15.49
C THR A 438 -3.77 -1.52 -15.85
N LEU A 439 -4.07 -2.46 -14.95
CA LEU A 439 -4.92 -3.61 -15.26
C LEU A 439 -6.41 -3.23 -15.28
N GLY A 440 -6.85 -2.29 -14.44
CA GLY A 440 -8.25 -1.82 -14.43
C GLY A 440 -8.72 -1.31 -15.80
N ARG A 441 -7.82 -0.64 -16.53
CA ARG A 441 -8.12 -0.09 -17.86
C ARG A 441 -8.42 -1.15 -18.92
N LEU A 442 -7.93 -2.38 -18.75
CA LEU A 442 -8.21 -3.48 -19.67
C LEU A 442 -9.69 -3.89 -19.67
N VAL A 443 -10.40 -3.58 -18.58
CA VAL A 443 -11.82 -3.91 -18.38
C VAL A 443 -12.69 -2.65 -18.19
N GLY A 444 -12.22 -1.51 -18.66
CA GLY A 444 -12.97 -0.25 -18.59
C GLY A 444 -13.09 0.36 -17.18
N VAL A 445 -12.31 -0.10 -16.21
CA VAL A 445 -12.25 0.46 -14.86
C VAL A 445 -11.20 1.58 -14.83
N ASP A 446 -11.67 2.82 -14.85
CA ASP A 446 -10.84 4.01 -14.66
C ASP A 446 -11.37 4.83 -13.48
N VAL A 447 -10.83 4.54 -12.29
CA VAL A 447 -11.21 5.23 -11.05
C VAL A 447 -10.21 6.36 -10.81
N PRO A 448 -10.66 7.63 -10.73
CA PRO A 448 -9.79 8.73 -10.34
C PRO A 448 -9.15 8.47 -8.99
N GLN A 449 -7.93 8.96 -8.79
CA GLN A 449 -7.31 8.93 -7.46
C GLN A 449 -8.18 9.75 -6.50
N GLY A 450 -8.78 9.09 -5.53
CA GLY A 450 -9.60 9.73 -4.51
C GLY A 450 -8.75 10.27 -3.36
N SER A 451 -9.40 10.95 -2.40
CA SER A 451 -8.80 11.20 -1.09
C SER A 451 -8.68 9.89 -0.31
N GLY A 452 -7.59 9.70 0.44
CA GLY A 452 -7.45 8.56 1.35
C GLY A 452 -8.50 8.64 2.47
N VAL A 453 -9.32 7.59 2.63
CA VAL A 453 -10.37 7.50 3.64
C VAL A 453 -10.26 6.16 4.36
N MET A 454 -10.37 6.17 5.70
CA MET A 454 -10.54 4.98 6.50
C MET A 454 -12.04 4.71 6.69
N TRP A 455 -12.54 3.61 6.13
CA TRP A 455 -13.91 3.16 6.34
C TRP A 455 -13.98 2.22 7.53
N VAL A 456 -15.01 2.36 8.35
CA VAL A 456 -15.25 1.49 9.51
C VAL A 456 -16.71 1.03 9.50
N PHE A 457 -16.92 -0.28 9.51
CA PHE A 457 -18.22 -0.94 9.48
C PHE A 457 -18.46 -1.69 10.78
N ALA A 458 -19.71 -1.76 11.21
CA ALA A 458 -20.14 -2.64 12.29
C ALA A 458 -21.62 -3.00 12.08
N LEU A 459 -22.06 -4.10 12.69
CA LEU A 459 -23.48 -4.42 12.72
C LEU A 459 -24.26 -3.32 13.48
N PRO A 460 -25.54 -3.09 13.13
CA PRO A 460 -26.41 -2.26 13.95
C PRO A 460 -26.52 -2.87 15.36
N ASP A 461 -26.72 -2.03 16.38
CA ASP A 461 -26.99 -2.52 17.73
C ASP A 461 -28.41 -3.16 17.81
N ASP A 462 -28.58 -4.21 18.64
CA ASP A 462 -29.86 -4.96 18.79
C ASP A 462 -31.02 -4.09 19.32
N GLU A 463 -30.68 -3.15 20.21
CA GLU A 463 -31.43 -1.93 20.43
C GLU A 463 -30.85 -0.91 19.45
N PRO A 464 -31.63 -0.07 18.75
CA PRO A 464 -31.03 1.05 18.06
C PRO A 464 -30.32 1.90 19.12
N ARG A 465 -29.02 1.68 19.32
CA ARG A 465 -28.17 2.74 19.80
C ARG A 465 -28.43 3.80 18.76
N LEU A 466 -28.97 4.90 19.26
CA LEU A 466 -28.59 6.18 18.76
C LEU A 466 -27.04 6.14 18.79
N VAL A 467 -26.40 5.62 17.72
CA VAL A 467 -25.40 6.43 17.03
C VAL A 467 -26.06 7.79 17.10
N PRO A 468 -25.50 8.77 17.82
CA PRO A 468 -26.06 10.09 17.72
C PRO A 468 -26.13 10.30 16.22
N ARG A 469 -27.35 10.28 15.65
CA ARG A 469 -27.59 10.93 14.36
C ARG A 469 -26.84 12.22 14.59
N PRO A 470 -25.85 12.59 13.74
CA PRO A 470 -25.18 13.87 13.89
C PRO A 470 -26.26 14.83 14.31
N THR A 471 -26.16 15.29 15.57
CA THR A 471 -27.34 15.86 16.21
C THR A 471 -27.85 16.91 15.25
N ARG A 472 -29.14 17.20 15.26
CA ARG A 472 -29.81 18.22 14.44
C ARG A 472 -29.04 19.56 14.25
N ARG A 473 -27.94 19.77 14.99
CA ARG A 473 -26.82 20.71 14.82
C ARG A 473 -26.01 20.66 13.51
N ASP A 474 -26.01 19.57 12.73
CA ASP A 474 -25.19 19.52 11.49
C ASP A 474 -25.94 20.01 10.24
N ARG A 475 -27.20 20.42 10.37
CA ARG A 475 -27.75 21.36 9.39
C ARG A 475 -27.24 22.75 9.76
N PRO A 476 -26.70 23.51 8.79
CA PRO A 476 -26.34 24.89 9.05
C PRO A 476 -27.53 25.63 9.70
N SER A 477 -27.29 26.16 10.89
CA SER A 477 -28.30 26.82 11.73
C SER A 477 -28.46 28.29 11.35
N ARG A 478 -27.48 28.83 10.62
CA ARG A 478 -27.39 30.17 10.06
C ARG A 478 -26.77 30.09 8.68
N SER A 479 -26.86 31.16 7.91
CA SER A 479 -26.25 31.31 6.60
C SER A 479 -25.43 32.60 6.54
N LEU A 480 -24.59 32.75 5.53
CA LEU A 480 -23.90 34.01 5.26
C LEU A 480 -24.85 35.20 5.08
N ALA A 481 -26.10 34.96 4.68
CA ALA A 481 -27.12 36.00 4.59
C ALA A 481 -27.55 36.56 5.96
N ASP A 482 -27.26 35.87 7.06
CA ASP A 482 -27.63 36.27 8.42
C ASP A 482 -26.61 37.21 9.09
N GLY A 483 -25.61 37.71 8.35
CA GLY A 483 -24.61 38.63 8.91
C GLY A 483 -23.72 37.97 9.97
N VAL A 484 -23.04 36.90 9.60
CA VAL A 484 -22.33 36.00 10.54
C VAL A 484 -20.85 36.34 10.76
N PHE A 485 -20.38 37.46 10.20
CA PHE A 485 -19.01 37.95 10.35
C PHE A 485 -19.01 39.47 10.52
N THR A 486 -18.02 40.02 11.22
CA THR A 486 -17.95 41.48 11.43
C THR A 486 -17.22 42.20 10.30
N ALA A 487 -17.54 43.48 10.09
CA ALA A 487 -16.82 44.34 9.16
C ALA A 487 -15.33 44.47 9.51
N ASN A 488 -15.00 44.55 10.81
CA ASN A 488 -13.62 44.62 11.28
C ASN A 488 -12.85 43.32 10.96
N GLN A 489 -13.49 42.16 11.16
CA GLN A 489 -12.87 40.87 10.85
C GLN A 489 -12.63 40.70 9.34
N ALA A 490 -13.57 41.12 8.49
CA ALA A 490 -13.37 41.10 7.04
C ALA A 490 -12.27 42.08 6.59
N ALA A 491 -12.19 43.27 7.19
CA ALA A 491 -11.13 44.23 6.90
C ALA A 491 -9.75 43.70 7.33
N GLN A 492 -9.67 43.05 8.49
CA GLN A 492 -8.45 42.38 8.94
C GLN A 492 -8.08 41.23 8.00
N GLY A 493 -9.05 40.43 7.57
CA GLY A 493 -8.88 39.36 6.58
C GLY A 493 -8.30 39.85 5.27
N LYS A 494 -8.75 41.01 4.78
CA LYS A 494 -8.22 41.65 3.57
C LYS A 494 -6.74 42.00 3.70
N GLN A 495 -6.34 42.54 4.86
CA GLN A 495 -4.93 42.86 5.12
C GLN A 495 -4.08 41.60 5.24
N LEU A 496 -4.58 40.57 5.92
CA LEU A 496 -3.90 39.29 6.08
C LEU A 496 -3.76 38.55 4.73
N PHE A 497 -4.79 38.56 3.89
CA PHE A 497 -4.70 38.02 2.53
C PHE A 497 -3.63 38.75 1.71
N ALA A 498 -3.52 40.08 1.85
CA ALA A 498 -2.49 40.86 1.18
C ALA A 498 -1.06 40.49 1.63
N GLN A 499 -0.89 40.09 2.89
CA GLN A 499 0.40 39.70 3.46
C GLN A 499 0.78 38.25 3.12
N GLU A 500 -0.17 37.33 3.28
CA GLU A 500 0.09 35.89 3.26
C GLU A 500 -0.23 35.22 1.91
N CYS A 501 -1.07 35.83 1.08
CA CYS A 501 -1.66 35.16 -0.09
C CYS A 501 -1.41 35.90 -1.41
N SER A 502 -1.30 37.23 -1.41
CA SER A 502 -1.23 38.04 -2.64
C SER A 502 0.04 37.86 -3.48
N MET A 503 1.07 37.18 -2.96
CA MET A 503 2.24 36.79 -3.75
C MET A 503 1.87 35.82 -4.89
N CYS A 504 0.89 34.93 -4.64
CA CYS A 504 0.49 33.87 -5.58
C CYS A 504 -0.95 34.02 -6.07
N HIS A 505 -1.80 34.73 -5.32
CA HIS A 505 -3.24 34.77 -5.53
C HIS A 505 -3.77 36.18 -5.79
N GLN A 506 -4.84 36.26 -6.58
CA GLN A 506 -5.62 37.48 -6.74
C GLN A 506 -6.97 37.30 -6.04
N PRO A 507 -7.48 38.28 -5.26
CA PRO A 507 -8.75 38.16 -4.53
C PRO A 507 -9.94 37.75 -5.40
N VAL A 508 -9.97 38.17 -6.66
CA VAL A 508 -11.04 37.86 -7.62
C VAL A 508 -11.25 36.36 -7.83
N ASN A 509 -10.24 35.53 -7.59
CA ASN A 509 -10.34 34.07 -7.74
C ASN A 509 -11.14 33.40 -6.60
N TYR A 510 -11.33 34.11 -5.49
CA TYR A 510 -11.91 33.57 -4.24
C TYR A 510 -13.11 34.37 -3.74
N THR A 511 -13.59 35.33 -4.55
CA THR A 511 -14.65 36.28 -4.19
C THR A 511 -15.72 36.32 -5.28
N GLY A 512 -16.88 36.89 -4.96
CA GLY A 512 -17.97 37.12 -5.90
C GLY A 512 -18.50 35.82 -6.53
N ALA A 513 -18.64 35.83 -7.85
CA ALA A 513 -19.16 34.69 -8.60
C ALA A 513 -18.28 33.43 -8.46
N ASN A 514 -16.96 33.57 -8.36
CA ASN A 514 -16.04 32.44 -8.23
C ASN A 514 -16.17 31.77 -6.85
N PHE A 515 -16.38 32.56 -5.80
CA PHE A 515 -16.67 32.05 -4.47
C PHE A 515 -17.95 31.20 -4.47
N ASN A 516 -19.03 31.75 -5.04
CA ASN A 516 -20.32 31.06 -5.10
C ASN A 516 -20.29 29.84 -6.02
N ALA A 517 -19.56 29.88 -7.13
CA ALA A 517 -19.42 28.73 -8.02
C ALA A 517 -18.64 27.58 -7.36
N LYS A 518 -17.62 27.88 -6.55
CA LYS A 518 -16.81 26.86 -5.87
C LYS A 518 -17.47 26.35 -4.58
N TRP A 519 -18.15 27.21 -3.84
CA TRP A 519 -18.58 26.94 -2.45
C TRP A 519 -20.07 27.15 -2.18
N GLY A 520 -20.87 27.57 -3.16
CA GLY A 520 -22.25 28.03 -2.96
C GLY A 520 -23.19 26.98 -2.34
N GLU A 521 -22.92 25.70 -2.55
CA GLU A 521 -23.70 24.58 -1.99
C GLU A 521 -23.13 24.04 -0.67
N GLY A 522 -22.02 24.61 -0.18
CA GLY A 522 -21.32 24.17 1.02
C GLY A 522 -21.49 25.10 2.23
N THR A 523 -20.56 24.96 3.18
CA THR A 523 -20.50 25.70 4.44
C THR A 523 -19.22 26.52 4.54
N LEU A 524 -19.19 27.50 5.45
CA LEU A 524 -17.95 28.22 5.75
C LEU A 524 -16.84 27.31 6.30
N GLY A 525 -17.22 26.19 6.91
CA GLY A 525 -16.27 25.17 7.36
C GLY A 525 -15.50 24.53 6.20
N ASP A 526 -16.14 24.35 5.05
CA ASP A 526 -15.51 23.77 3.86
C ASP A 526 -14.47 24.73 3.27
N VAL A 527 -14.81 26.02 3.19
CA VAL A 527 -13.88 27.08 2.77
C VAL A 527 -12.71 27.18 3.73
N TYR A 528 -12.99 27.24 5.03
CA TYR A 528 -11.98 27.35 6.07
C TYR A 528 -11.02 26.16 6.04
N GLN A 529 -11.53 24.95 5.87
CA GLN A 529 -10.73 23.74 5.80
C GLN A 529 -9.87 23.70 4.53
N ASP A 530 -10.42 24.07 3.37
CA ASP A 530 -9.65 24.15 2.13
C ASP A 530 -8.48 25.11 2.27
N VAL A 531 -8.73 26.33 2.77
CA VAL A 531 -7.68 27.34 2.93
C VAL A 531 -6.67 26.91 3.99
N SER A 532 -7.12 26.40 5.14
CA SER A 532 -6.20 26.03 6.24
C SER A 532 -5.36 24.80 5.93
N LEU A 533 -5.89 23.81 5.21
CA LEU A 533 -5.14 22.57 4.89
C LEU A 533 -4.29 22.67 3.64
N SER A 534 -4.48 23.69 2.80
CA SER A 534 -3.72 23.86 1.56
C SER A 534 -2.78 25.07 1.54
N MET A 535 -2.96 26.04 2.46
CA MET A 535 -2.22 27.30 2.44
C MET A 535 -1.61 27.68 3.79
N PRO A 536 -0.42 28.33 3.79
CA PRO A 536 0.47 28.52 2.64
C PRO A 536 1.07 27.19 2.12
N PRO A 537 1.40 27.03 0.82
CA PRO A 537 1.83 25.73 0.27
C PRO A 537 3.10 25.15 0.91
N ALA A 538 3.95 26.02 1.46
CA ALA A 538 5.17 25.63 2.19
C ALA A 538 4.94 25.36 3.68
N ASN A 539 3.77 25.70 4.23
CA ASN A 539 3.43 25.58 5.65
C ASN A 539 1.90 25.49 5.85
N ALA A 540 1.26 24.49 5.25
CA ALA A 540 -0.18 24.31 5.36
C ALA A 540 -0.60 24.17 6.84
N GLY A 541 -1.61 24.91 7.26
CA GLY A 541 -2.05 25.01 8.65
C GLY A 541 -1.15 25.88 9.55
N GLY A 542 -0.17 26.56 8.95
CA GLY A 542 0.84 27.34 9.67
C GLY A 542 0.38 28.71 10.20
N LEU A 543 -0.78 29.21 9.75
CA LEU A 543 -1.35 30.45 10.27
C LEU A 543 -2.26 30.18 11.47
N THR A 544 -2.50 31.19 12.30
CA THR A 544 -3.39 31.02 13.46
C THR A 544 -4.83 30.75 13.00
N PRO A 545 -5.64 30.01 13.77
CA PRO A 545 -7.02 29.76 13.41
C PRO A 545 -7.86 31.04 13.22
N ALA A 546 -7.56 32.10 14.00
CA ALA A 546 -8.19 33.41 13.84
C ALA A 546 -7.80 34.11 12.52
N THR A 547 -6.57 33.89 12.04
CA THR A 547 -6.09 34.40 10.74
C THR A 547 -6.90 33.80 9.60
N TYR A 548 -7.07 32.47 9.59
CA TYR A 548 -7.87 31.80 8.57
C TYR A 548 -9.34 32.24 8.60
N ALA A 549 -9.95 32.34 9.78
CA ALA A 549 -11.33 32.80 9.91
C ALA A 549 -11.51 34.24 9.39
N SER A 550 -10.52 35.10 9.59
CA SER A 550 -10.54 36.47 9.07
C SER A 550 -10.45 36.50 7.54
N ILE A 551 -9.60 35.67 6.94
CA ILE A 551 -9.49 35.55 5.46
C ILE A 551 -10.81 35.01 4.86
N VAL A 552 -11.46 34.04 5.53
CA VAL A 552 -12.77 33.54 5.11
C VAL A 552 -13.86 34.64 5.20
N ALA A 553 -13.85 35.45 6.27
CA ALA A 553 -14.75 36.61 6.38
C ALA A 553 -14.51 37.64 5.27
N PHE A 554 -13.26 37.85 4.87
CA PHE A 554 -12.91 38.70 3.73
C PHE A 554 -13.51 38.15 2.42
N PHE A 555 -13.39 36.85 2.16
CA PHE A 555 -13.97 36.24 0.97
C PHE A 555 -15.49 36.40 0.93
N ALA A 556 -16.17 36.16 2.05
CA ALA A 556 -17.61 36.36 2.16
C ALA A 556 -18.01 37.82 1.94
N SER A 557 -17.29 38.77 2.55
CA SER A 557 -17.57 40.21 2.42
C SER A 557 -17.45 40.71 0.98
N GLU A 558 -16.36 40.36 0.28
CA GLU A 558 -16.16 40.76 -1.13
C GLU A 558 -17.06 39.97 -2.09
N SER A 559 -17.70 38.89 -1.62
CA SER A 559 -18.73 38.15 -2.34
C SER A 559 -20.15 38.72 -2.18
N GLY A 560 -20.29 39.82 -1.44
CA GLY A 560 -21.54 40.56 -1.30
C GLY A 560 -22.45 40.09 -0.16
N TYR A 561 -21.95 39.24 0.75
CA TYR A 561 -22.71 38.82 1.92
C TYR A 561 -22.71 39.92 3.00
N PRO A 562 -23.82 40.10 3.75
CA PRO A 562 -23.92 41.14 4.76
C PRO A 562 -22.99 40.88 5.96
N THR A 563 -22.55 41.95 6.62
CA THR A 563 -21.83 41.87 7.90
C THR A 563 -22.81 41.89 9.07
N GLY A 564 -22.40 41.38 10.23
CA GLY A 564 -23.11 41.52 11.49
C GLY A 564 -22.17 41.76 12.67
N ASN A 565 -22.60 41.36 13.86
CA ASN A 565 -21.99 41.78 15.13
C ASN A 565 -21.09 40.70 15.77
N GLU A 566 -21.07 39.50 15.23
CA GLU A 566 -20.28 38.38 15.74
C GLU A 566 -19.17 38.03 14.76
N ALA A 567 -17.97 37.77 15.29
CA ALA A 567 -16.84 37.33 14.49
C ALA A 567 -16.92 35.82 14.24
N LEU A 568 -16.54 35.40 13.03
CA LEU A 568 -16.35 33.99 12.72
C LEU A 568 -15.35 33.36 13.68
N PRO A 569 -15.67 32.19 14.26
CA PRO A 569 -14.72 31.47 15.08
C PRO A 569 -13.59 30.88 14.23
N GLY A 570 -12.41 30.73 14.83
CA GLY A 570 -11.28 30.00 14.25
C GLY A 570 -11.43 28.48 14.33
N ASP A 571 -12.64 27.96 14.28
CA ASP A 571 -12.91 26.53 14.47
C ASP A 571 -13.75 25.99 13.32
N ALA A 572 -13.21 25.01 12.59
CA ALA A 572 -13.84 24.46 11.40
C ALA A 572 -15.19 23.80 11.72
N ALA A 573 -15.34 23.17 12.89
CA ALA A 573 -16.57 22.50 13.29
C ALA A 573 -17.68 23.52 13.57
N GLN A 574 -17.36 24.65 14.21
CA GLN A 574 -18.32 25.75 14.39
C GLN A 574 -18.70 26.40 13.06
N LEU A 575 -17.76 26.56 12.13
CA LEU A 575 -18.03 27.15 10.81
C LEU A 575 -18.87 26.27 9.89
N ARG A 576 -18.87 24.94 10.09
CA ARG A 576 -19.78 24.02 9.37
C ARG A 576 -21.25 24.26 9.69
N SER A 577 -21.56 24.95 10.78
CA SER A 577 -22.93 25.34 11.12
C SER A 577 -23.45 26.57 10.35
N ILE A 578 -22.66 27.12 9.42
CA ILE A 578 -22.98 28.31 8.63
C ILE A 578 -22.99 27.96 7.12
N ALA A 579 -24.16 28.01 6.50
CA ALA A 579 -24.33 27.79 5.05
C ALA A 579 -23.84 28.99 4.23
N ILE A 580 -23.40 28.73 3.00
CA ILE A 580 -23.04 29.79 2.04
C ILE A 580 -24.27 30.23 1.22
N GLY A 581 -25.08 29.28 0.73
CA GLY A 581 -26.32 29.55 -0.02
C GLY A 581 -27.56 29.89 0.82
N GLY A 582 -28.54 30.57 0.22
CA GLY A 582 -29.73 31.13 0.88
C GLY A 582 -30.96 30.24 1.03
N SER A 583 -30.96 29.01 0.49
CA SER A 583 -32.07 28.06 0.69
C SER A 583 -31.66 26.96 1.65
N LEU A 584 -32.08 27.08 2.91
CA LEU A 584 -32.18 25.92 3.79
C LEU A 584 -33.13 24.91 3.12
N PRO A 585 -32.72 23.65 2.85
CA PRO A 585 -33.64 22.67 2.29
C PRO A 585 -34.87 22.52 3.20
N ALA A 586 -36.05 22.50 2.59
CA ALA A 586 -37.34 22.51 3.27
C ALA A 586 -37.43 21.45 4.38
N ARG A 587 -38.13 21.81 5.46
CA ARG A 587 -38.16 21.13 6.76
C ARG A 587 -38.49 19.64 6.68
#